data_AF-A0A2E3YKV9-F1
#
_entry.id   AF-A0A2E3YKV9-F1
#
_cell.length_a   1.000
_cell.length_b   1.000
_cell.length_c   1.000
_cell.angle_alpha   90.00
_cell.angle_beta   90.00
_cell.angle_gamma   90.00
#
_symmetry.space_group_name_H-M   'P 1'
#
loop_
_entity.id
_entity.type
_entity.pdbx_description
1 polymer ?
#
loop_
_entity_poly.entity_id
_entity_poly.type
_entity_poly.pdbx_seq_one_letter_code
_entity_poly.pdbx_strand_id
1 'polypeptide(L)'
;MFSEQSLATHYERGFTLIEIMVVVVIIGLLAAIVAPNLIGNIDRAAITRARSDIRSIETALNLYRLDNFRYPDTQQGLEALVSNTNDPAALNNKSYLSNIPSDPWNQPYRYQYPGQRGEFDLFSYGADGQEGGEDINADIGNWNLD
;
A
#
# COMPACT_ATOMS: atom_id res chain seq x y z
N MET A 1 70.27 41.92 -28.31
CA MET A 1 69.37 41.76 -27.15
C MET A 1 68.22 40.86 -27.58
N PHE A 2 68.42 39.54 -27.52
CA PHE A 2 67.36 38.56 -27.80
C PHE A 2 67.34 37.58 -26.62
N SER A 3 66.32 37.73 -25.78
CA SER A 3 66.08 36.86 -24.63
C SER A 3 65.33 35.64 -25.16
N GLU A 4 65.96 34.47 -25.08
CA GLU A 4 65.31 33.19 -25.36
C GLU A 4 64.25 32.95 -24.29
N GLN A 5 62.97 33.01 -24.67
CA GLN A 5 61.88 32.61 -23.80
C GLN A 5 61.76 31.08 -23.85
N SER A 6 62.23 30.42 -22.79
CA SER A 6 62.02 29.00 -22.54
C SER A 6 60.53 28.72 -22.34
N LEU A 7 59.88 28.13 -23.35
CA LEU A 7 58.53 27.58 -23.25
C LEU A 7 58.54 26.35 -22.36
N ALA A 8 58.19 26.52 -21.08
CA ALA A 8 57.96 25.39 -20.17
C ALA A 8 56.69 24.66 -20.61
N THR A 9 56.84 23.53 -21.29
CA THR A 9 55.73 22.63 -21.63
C THR A 9 55.19 22.01 -20.36
N HIS A 10 53.94 22.33 -20.02
CA HIS A 10 53.21 21.70 -18.95
C HIS A 10 52.94 20.24 -19.33
N TYR A 11 53.60 19.30 -18.67
CA TYR A 11 53.31 17.87 -18.83
C TYR A 11 51.98 17.58 -18.15
N GLU A 12 50.91 17.43 -18.94
CA GLU A 12 49.69 16.83 -18.45
C GLU A 12 49.98 15.37 -18.07
N ARG A 13 49.92 15.07 -16.77
CA ARG A 13 50.05 13.71 -16.27
C ARG A 13 48.75 12.98 -16.58
N GLY A 14 48.80 12.06 -17.54
CA GLY A 14 47.71 11.13 -17.83
C GLY A 14 47.49 10.14 -16.68
N PHE A 15 46.26 9.64 -16.57
CA PHE A 15 45.86 8.64 -15.59
C PHE A 15 46.64 7.33 -15.75
N THR A 16 46.95 6.67 -14.63
CA THR A 16 47.61 5.35 -14.64
C THR A 16 46.58 4.23 -14.73
N LEU A 17 46.98 3.08 -15.28
CA LEU A 17 46.13 1.89 -15.32
C LEU A 17 45.71 1.43 -13.91
N ILE A 18 46.62 1.54 -12.94
CA ILE A 18 46.37 1.17 -11.53
C ILE A 18 45.24 2.00 -10.94
N GLU A 19 45.17 3.29 -11.28
CA GLU A 19 44.14 4.21 -10.77
C GLU A 19 42.74 3.81 -11.27
N ILE A 20 42.62 3.47 -12.55
CA ILE A 20 41.36 2.96 -13.10
C ILE A 20 41.00 1.59 -12.51
N MET A 21 41.98 0.70 -12.28
CA MET A 21 41.74 -0.61 -11.65
C MET A 21 41.15 -0.49 -10.24
N VAL A 22 41.72 0.40 -9.41
CA VAL A 22 41.21 0.62 -8.05
C VAL A 22 39.78 1.16 -8.09
N VAL A 23 39.47 2.08 -9.01
CA VAL A 23 38.13 2.64 -9.17
C VAL A 23 37.09 1.58 -9.53
N VAL A 24 37.37 0.71 -10.52
CA VAL A 24 36.40 -0.35 -10.89
C VAL A 24 36.21 -1.39 -9.78
N VAL A 25 37.25 -1.68 -8.99
CA VAL A 25 37.14 -2.56 -7.83
C VAL A 25 36.24 -1.95 -6.75
N ILE A 26 36.43 -0.67 -6.43
CA ILE A 26 35.59 0.04 -5.45
C ILE A 26 34.14 0.12 -5.94
N ILE A 27 33.91 0.44 -7.22
CA ILE A 27 32.56 0.46 -7.80
C ILE A 27 31.91 -0.93 -7.74
N GLY A 28 32.65 -1.99 -8.06
CA GLY A 28 32.16 -3.37 -7.97
C GLY A 28 31.76 -3.78 -6.55
N LEU A 29 32.55 -3.39 -5.55
CA LEU A 29 32.25 -3.62 -4.13
C LEU A 29 31.02 -2.84 -3.66
N LEU A 30 30.92 -1.55 -4.03
CA LEU A 30 29.79 -0.71 -3.66
C LEU A 30 28.49 -1.18 -4.34
N ALA A 31 28.56 -1.58 -5.61
CA ALA A 31 27.41 -2.10 -6.34
C ALA A 31 26.82 -3.36 -5.70
N ALA A 32 27.66 -4.21 -5.08
CA ALA A 32 27.21 -5.41 -4.37
C ALA A 32 26.45 -5.10 -3.06
N ILE A 33 26.66 -3.93 -2.45
CA ILE A 33 26.06 -3.55 -1.15
C ILE A 33 24.75 -2.76 -1.34
N VAL A 34 24.61 -2.02 -2.45
CA VAL A 34 23.53 -1.04 -2.67
C VAL A 34 22.25 -1.65 -3.25
N ALA A 35 22.03 -2.96 -3.12
CA ALA A 35 20.81 -3.64 -3.60
C ALA A 35 19.76 -3.93 -2.49
N PRO A 36 19.43 -3.02 -1.55
CA PRO A 36 18.52 -3.40 -0.47
C PRO A 36 17.16 -3.84 -1.03
N ASN A 37 16.66 -4.95 -0.48
CA ASN A 37 15.37 -5.57 -0.77
C ASN A 37 14.20 -4.66 -0.35
N LEU A 38 13.90 -3.63 -1.15
CA LEU A 38 12.78 -2.70 -0.90
C LEU A 38 11.41 -3.36 -1.09
N ILE A 39 11.35 -4.47 -1.82
CA ILE A 39 10.10 -5.13 -2.25
C ILE A 39 9.31 -5.63 -1.03
N GLY A 40 9.94 -6.40 -0.12
CA GLY A 40 9.21 -7.02 1.00
C GLY A 40 8.68 -6.05 2.07
N ASN A 41 9.16 -4.81 2.12
CA ASN A 41 8.66 -3.80 3.07
C ASN A 41 7.38 -3.13 2.56
N ILE A 42 7.24 -2.98 1.25
CA ILE A 42 6.05 -2.39 0.62
C ILE A 42 4.87 -3.35 0.78
N ASP A 43 5.09 -4.65 0.58
CA ASP A 43 4.06 -5.69 0.70
C ASP A 43 3.47 -5.75 2.12
N ARG A 44 4.33 -5.72 3.15
CA ARG A 44 3.89 -5.71 4.55
C ARG A 44 3.13 -4.43 4.90
N ALA A 45 3.55 -3.28 4.37
CA ALA A 45 2.87 -2.02 4.59
C ALA A 45 1.48 -2.02 3.95
N ALA A 46 1.34 -2.59 2.76
CA ALA A 46 0.05 -2.79 2.09
C ALA A 46 -0.88 -3.65 2.95
N ILE A 47 -0.45 -4.86 3.34
CA ILE A 47 -1.26 -5.77 4.18
C ILE A 47 -1.67 -5.09 5.49
N THR A 48 -0.75 -4.38 6.15
CA THR A 48 -1.03 -3.67 7.41
C THR A 48 -2.07 -2.57 7.21
N ARG A 49 -1.98 -1.83 6.11
CA ARG A 49 -2.98 -0.81 5.74
C ARG A 49 -4.34 -1.43 5.49
N ALA A 50 -4.41 -2.52 4.71
CA ALA A 50 -5.68 -3.21 4.45
C ALA A 50 -6.37 -3.66 5.74
N ARG A 51 -5.61 -4.27 6.67
CA ARG A 51 -6.13 -4.66 7.99
C ARG A 51 -6.64 -3.46 8.79
N SER A 52 -5.91 -2.34 8.77
CA SER A 52 -6.32 -1.11 9.47
C SER A 52 -7.61 -0.53 8.90
N ASP A 53 -7.72 -0.48 7.58
CA ASP A 53 -8.91 0.03 6.88
C ASP A 53 -10.13 -0.86 7.19
N ILE A 54 -9.98 -2.19 7.15
CA ILE A 54 -11.06 -3.13 7.50
C ILE A 54 -11.54 -2.90 8.93
N ARG A 55 -10.65 -2.73 9.91
CA ARG A 55 -11.03 -2.41 11.31
C ARG A 55 -11.78 -1.09 11.42
N SER A 56 -11.37 -0.08 10.65
CA SER A 56 -12.03 1.23 10.65
C SER A 56 -13.44 1.14 10.06
N ILE A 57 -13.61 0.43 8.94
CA ILE A 57 -14.92 0.22 8.31
C ILE A 57 -15.81 -0.65 9.19
N GLU A 58 -15.29 -1.71 9.81
CA GLU A 58 -16.01 -2.54 10.78
C GLU A 58 -16.53 -1.71 11.95
N THR A 59 -15.72 -0.79 12.48
CA THR A 59 -16.17 0.15 13.51
C THR A 59 -17.33 1.01 13.03
N ALA A 60 -17.28 1.51 11.79
CA ALA A 60 -18.36 2.28 11.19
C ALA A 60 -19.65 1.45 10.98
N LEU A 61 -19.52 0.19 10.52
CA LEU A 61 -20.63 -0.76 10.41
C LEU A 61 -21.29 -1.02 11.77
N ASN A 62 -20.48 -1.20 12.81
CA ASN A 62 -20.98 -1.41 14.16
C ASN A 62 -21.75 -0.19 14.70
N LEU A 63 -21.24 1.03 14.44
CA LEU A 63 -21.96 2.26 14.78
C LEU A 63 -23.26 2.40 13.99
N TYR A 64 -23.25 2.07 12.70
CA TYR A 64 -24.48 2.03 11.89
C TYR A 64 -25.52 1.08 12.51
N ARG A 65 -25.10 -0.11 12.92
CA ARG A 65 -25.97 -1.08 13.60
C ARG A 65 -26.51 -0.55 14.92
N LEU A 66 -25.70 0.15 15.71
CA LEU A 66 -26.17 0.70 16.98
C LEU A 66 -27.29 1.74 16.80
N ASP A 67 -27.22 2.54 15.74
CA ASP A 67 -28.21 3.57 15.48
C ASP A 67 -29.45 3.06 14.71
N ASN A 68 -29.27 2.06 13.84
CA ASN A 68 -30.32 1.54 12.96
C ASN A 68 -30.84 0.14 13.34
N PHE A 69 -30.27 -0.48 14.38
CA PHE A 69 -30.53 -1.86 14.85
C PHE A 69 -30.27 -2.97 13.82
N ARG A 70 -29.61 -2.65 12.72
CA ARG A 70 -29.24 -3.60 11.65
C ARG A 70 -27.99 -3.12 10.92
N TYR A 71 -27.28 -4.04 10.28
CA TYR A 71 -26.25 -3.66 9.31
C TYR A 71 -26.88 -3.28 7.96
N PRO A 72 -26.16 -2.55 7.09
CA PRO A 72 -26.59 -2.33 5.72
C PRO A 72 -26.74 -3.65 4.95
N ASP A 73 -27.74 -3.75 4.08
CA ASP A 73 -27.86 -4.90 3.19
C ASP A 73 -26.80 -4.87 2.09
N THR A 74 -26.52 -6.01 1.46
CA THR A 74 -25.49 -6.11 0.41
C THR A 74 -25.75 -5.16 -0.77
N GLN A 75 -27.01 -4.87 -1.11
CA GLN A 75 -27.36 -3.91 -2.16
C GLN A 75 -27.05 -2.47 -1.78
N GLN A 76 -27.14 -2.13 -0.50
CA GLN A 76 -26.76 -0.81 0.01
C GLN A 76 -25.24 -0.68 0.11
N GLY A 77 -24.60 -1.77 0.52
CA GLY A 77 -23.15 -1.88 0.61
C GLY A 77 -22.54 -0.89 1.61
N LEU A 78 -21.25 -0.60 1.41
CA LEU A 78 -20.51 0.38 2.23
C LEU A 78 -20.92 1.83 1.97
N GLU A 79 -21.69 2.10 0.91
CA GLU A 79 -22.19 3.45 0.59
C GLU A 79 -23.18 3.99 1.62
N ALA A 80 -23.86 3.08 2.34
CA ALA A 80 -24.69 3.41 3.50
C ALA A 80 -23.91 4.06 4.65
N LEU A 81 -22.57 3.94 4.66
CA LEU A 81 -21.72 4.53 5.69
C LEU A 81 -21.31 5.98 5.38
N VAL A 82 -21.31 6.38 4.11
CA VAL A 82 -20.78 7.69 3.69
C VAL A 82 -21.88 8.71 3.48
N SER A 83 -22.88 8.35 2.69
CA SER A 83 -23.95 9.26 2.31
C SER A 83 -25.22 8.94 3.08
N ASN A 84 -26.09 9.93 3.24
CA ASN A 84 -27.49 9.68 3.53
C ASN A 84 -28.08 8.91 2.36
N THR A 85 -27.87 7.59 2.35
CA THR A 85 -28.66 6.71 1.52
C THR A 85 -30.10 7.05 1.86
N ASN A 86 -30.93 7.32 0.84
CA ASN A 86 -32.37 7.47 1.00
C ASN A 86 -32.99 6.11 1.37
N ASP A 87 -32.43 5.44 2.37
CA ASP A 87 -32.91 4.21 2.93
C ASP A 87 -34.13 4.56 3.77
N PRO A 88 -35.34 4.23 3.30
CA PRO A 88 -36.56 4.56 4.02
C PRO A 88 -36.69 3.77 5.33
N ALA A 89 -35.86 2.73 5.52
CA ALA A 89 -35.84 1.91 6.71
C ALA A 89 -34.67 2.23 7.67
N ALA A 90 -33.80 3.19 7.32
CA ALA A 90 -32.83 3.74 8.26
C ALA A 90 -33.55 4.63 9.29
N LEU A 91 -33.30 4.37 10.57
CA LEU A 91 -33.80 5.18 11.68
C LEU A 91 -32.99 6.46 11.85
N ASN A 92 -31.70 6.41 11.50
CA ASN A 92 -30.79 7.53 11.59
C ASN A 92 -29.99 7.67 10.29
N ASN A 93 -30.09 8.85 9.68
CA ASN A 93 -29.38 9.23 8.47
C ASN A 93 -28.17 10.09 8.85
N LYS A 94 -27.16 9.42 9.40
CA LYS A 94 -25.88 9.99 9.79
C LYS A 94 -24.77 9.35 8.95
N SER A 95 -23.75 10.14 8.63
CA SER A 95 -22.51 9.63 8.04
C SER A 95 -21.61 9.01 9.12
N TYR A 96 -21.18 7.77 8.89
CA TYR A 96 -20.27 7.00 9.77
C TYR A 96 -18.82 6.99 9.25
N LEU A 97 -18.64 7.35 7.98
CA LEU A 97 -17.35 7.33 7.29
C LEU A 97 -17.28 8.53 6.35
N SER A 98 -16.17 9.28 6.33
CA SER A 98 -16.04 10.45 5.44
C SER A 98 -16.02 10.09 3.95
N ASN A 99 -15.37 8.97 3.62
CA ASN A 99 -15.28 8.39 2.29
C ASN A 99 -14.90 6.91 2.43
N ILE A 100 -15.34 6.07 1.49
CA ILE A 100 -14.90 4.67 1.45
C ILE A 100 -13.45 4.66 0.95
N PRO A 101 -12.47 4.15 1.71
CA PRO A 101 -11.12 3.98 1.21
C PRO A 101 -11.09 2.87 0.15
N SER A 102 -10.22 2.99 -0.84
CA SER A 102 -9.80 1.84 -1.64
C SER A 102 -8.72 1.09 -0.88
N ASP A 103 -8.60 -0.21 -1.17
CA ASP A 103 -7.54 -1.02 -0.61
C ASP A 103 -6.15 -0.61 -1.16
N PRO A 104 -5.05 -1.15 -0.61
CA PRO A 104 -3.69 -0.80 -1.03
C PRO A 104 -3.38 -1.06 -2.51
N TRP A 105 -4.15 -1.93 -3.16
CA TRP A 105 -4.01 -2.31 -4.57
C TRP A 105 -5.04 -1.60 -5.45
N ASN A 106 -5.66 -0.55 -4.92
CA ASN A 106 -6.62 0.31 -5.60
C ASN A 106 -7.88 -0.45 -6.07
N GLN A 107 -8.25 -1.50 -5.35
CA GLN A 107 -9.52 -2.22 -5.49
C GLN A 107 -10.52 -1.77 -4.41
N PRO A 108 -11.83 -1.86 -4.67
CA PRO A 108 -12.83 -1.58 -3.66
C PRO A 108 -12.89 -2.73 -2.63
N TYR A 109 -13.05 -2.38 -1.35
CA TYR A 109 -13.42 -3.38 -0.34
C TYR A 109 -14.78 -4.00 -0.67
N ARG A 110 -14.88 -5.31 -0.43
CA ARG A 110 -16.11 -6.09 -0.62
C ARG A 110 -16.82 -6.23 0.71
N TYR A 111 -18.14 -6.09 0.66
CA TYR A 111 -19.00 -6.23 1.81
C TYR A 111 -20.17 -7.14 1.47
N GLN A 112 -20.48 -8.08 2.37
CA GLN A 112 -21.61 -8.99 2.23
C GLN A 112 -22.33 -9.12 3.57
N TYR A 113 -23.66 -8.97 3.52
CA TYR A 113 -24.57 -9.21 4.63
C TYR A 113 -25.82 -9.96 4.14
N PRO A 114 -26.22 -11.07 4.81
CA PRO A 114 -25.51 -11.74 5.90
C PRO A 114 -24.16 -12.34 5.45
N GLY A 115 -23.18 -12.33 6.34
CA GLY A 115 -21.86 -12.90 6.08
C GLY A 115 -21.87 -14.43 5.98
N GLN A 116 -20.91 -14.99 5.27
CA GLN A 116 -20.64 -16.43 5.22
C GLN A 116 -19.72 -16.87 6.37
N ARG A 117 -18.83 -15.98 6.82
CA ARG A 117 -17.80 -16.25 7.85
C ARG A 117 -18.09 -15.58 9.20
N GLY A 118 -19.12 -14.73 9.26
CA GLY A 118 -19.54 -14.02 10.47
C GLY A 118 -20.90 -13.33 10.31
N GLU A 119 -21.19 -12.33 11.14
CA GLU A 119 -22.43 -11.52 10.99
C GLU A 119 -22.47 -10.80 9.64
N PHE A 120 -21.32 -10.27 9.22
CA PHE A 120 -21.05 -9.74 7.88
C PHE A 120 -19.63 -10.14 7.47
N ASP A 121 -19.39 -10.14 6.17
CA ASP A 121 -18.05 -10.32 5.60
C ASP A 121 -17.58 -8.99 5.01
N LEU A 122 -16.39 -8.56 5.42
CA LEU A 122 -15.73 -7.35 4.90
C LEU A 122 -14.28 -7.70 4.56
N PHE A 123 -13.90 -7.54 3.29
CA PHE A 123 -12.61 -8.05 2.82
C PHE A 123 -12.06 -7.38 1.57
N SER A 124 -10.77 -7.60 1.32
CA SER A 124 -10.04 -7.36 0.07
C SER A 124 -9.46 -8.69 -0.43
N TYR A 125 -9.43 -8.85 -1.75
CA TYR A 125 -8.86 -10.02 -2.44
C TYR A 125 -7.32 -9.97 -2.55
N GLY A 126 -6.65 -9.04 -1.86
CA GLY A 126 -5.20 -8.90 -2.00
C GLY A 126 -4.79 -8.32 -3.37
N ALA A 127 -3.51 -8.47 -3.70
CA ALA A 127 -2.91 -7.84 -4.87
C ALA A 127 -3.37 -8.41 -6.22
N ASP A 128 -3.84 -9.66 -6.26
CA ASP A 128 -4.28 -10.31 -7.50
C ASP A 128 -5.77 -10.05 -7.82
N GLY A 129 -6.53 -9.55 -6.84
CA GLY A 129 -7.94 -9.24 -6.98
C GLY A 129 -8.84 -10.47 -7.13
N GLN A 130 -8.37 -11.66 -6.75
CA GLN A 130 -9.09 -12.93 -6.86
C GLN A 130 -9.30 -13.59 -5.49
N GLU A 131 -10.29 -14.47 -5.39
CA GLU A 131 -10.51 -15.23 -4.16
C GLU A 131 -9.36 -16.21 -3.89
N GLY A 132 -8.87 -16.22 -2.65
CA GLY A 132 -7.80 -17.09 -2.19
C GLY A 132 -6.44 -16.39 -2.17
N GLY A 133 -5.47 -16.97 -2.87
CA GLY A 133 -4.10 -16.46 -2.92
C GLY A 133 -3.23 -16.75 -1.69
N GLU A 134 -1.95 -16.39 -1.80
CA GLU A 134 -0.95 -16.51 -0.74
C GLU A 134 -0.15 -15.19 -0.63
N ASP A 135 0.46 -14.96 0.52
CA ASP A 135 1.26 -13.75 0.82
C ASP A 135 0.49 -12.45 0.53
N ILE A 136 0.97 -11.63 -0.41
CA ILE A 136 0.35 -10.35 -0.80
C ILE A 136 -0.95 -10.53 -1.59
N ASN A 137 -1.16 -11.73 -2.14
CA ASN A 137 -2.38 -12.09 -2.87
C ASN A 137 -3.42 -12.72 -1.95
N ALA A 138 -3.09 -12.99 -0.69
CA ALA A 138 -4.03 -13.62 0.23
C ALA A 138 -5.21 -12.70 0.55
N ASP A 139 -6.42 -13.26 0.59
CA ASP A 139 -7.61 -12.58 1.07
C ASP A 139 -7.42 -12.02 2.49
N ILE A 140 -7.68 -10.72 2.66
CA ILE A 140 -7.65 -10.04 3.95
C ILE A 140 -9.09 -9.65 4.29
N GLY A 141 -9.65 -10.26 5.33
CA GLY A 141 -11.02 -10.04 5.77
C GLY A 141 -11.16 -9.87 7.28
N ASN A 142 -12.33 -9.44 7.72
CA ASN A 142 -12.64 -9.26 9.15
C ASN A 142 -12.49 -10.55 9.99
N TRP A 143 -12.47 -11.73 9.37
CA TRP A 143 -12.25 -13.01 10.03
C TRP A 143 -10.77 -13.40 10.24
N ASN A 144 -9.79 -12.69 9.66
CA ASN A 144 -8.36 -13.05 9.73
C ASN A 144 -7.42 -11.85 9.97
N LEU A 145 -7.82 -10.89 10.81
CA LEU A 145 -7.09 -9.64 11.05
C LEU A 145 -5.91 -9.71 12.02
N ASP A 146 -5.58 -10.89 12.53
CA ASP A 146 -4.49 -11.11 13.50
C ASP A 146 -3.10 -11.20 12.85
#